data_AF-A0A662AKX2-F1
#
_entry.id   AF-A0A662AKX2-F1
#
_cell.length_a   1.000
_cell.length_b   1.000
_cell.length_c   1.000
_cell.angle_alpha   90.00
_cell.angle_beta   90.00
_cell.angle_gamma   90.00
#
_symmetry.space_group_name_H-M   'P 1'
#
loop_
_entity.id
_entity.type
_entity.pdbx_description
1 polymer ?
#
loop_
_entity_poly.entity_id
_entity_poly.type
_entity_poly.pdbx_seq_one_letter_code
_entity_poly.pdbx_strand_id
1 'polypeptide(L)'
;MTTINCPRCEEPVHGLSDEELIYATDHNGQNHIIPKGEGSQYCRDNKLNMDWTEMPKDDVRRIPLGVCKKCAKELKKHTKIVEDGGLMFQCLECNATGVILGSETTLDVKHKMGFASDDLVGVEFNACVEHNGEEYSADVQPDIPE
;
A
#
# COMPACT_ATOMS: atom_id res chain seq x y z
N MET A 1 20.20 0.38 20.17
CA MET A 1 18.91 0.75 19.53
C MET A 1 18.81 -0.11 18.30
N THR A 2 17.81 -0.99 18.23
CA THR A 2 17.56 -1.82 17.04
C THR A 2 17.12 -0.87 15.93
N THR A 3 17.87 -0.83 14.83
CA THR A 3 17.50 -0.01 13.68
C THR A 3 16.27 -0.62 13.01
N ILE A 4 15.20 0.16 12.90
CA ILE A 4 13.96 -0.27 12.25
C ILE A 4 14.04 0.14 10.78
N ASN A 5 13.84 -0.83 9.89
CA ASN A 5 13.81 -0.61 8.45
C ASN A 5 12.39 -0.28 7.99
N CYS A 6 12.27 0.60 7.00
CA CYS A 6 10.98 0.90 6.38
C CYS A 6 10.47 -0.34 5.62
N PRO A 7 9.22 -0.79 5.84
CA PRO A 7 8.70 -1.97 5.14
C PRO A 7 8.52 -1.75 3.63
N ARG A 8 8.58 -0.51 3.14
CA ARG A 8 8.45 -0.17 1.71
C ARG A 8 9.79 0.03 0.98
N CYS A 9 10.76 0.68 1.62
CA CYS A 9 12.03 1.02 0.96
C CYS A 9 13.24 0.34 1.59
N GLU A 10 13.04 -0.45 2.65
CA GLU A 10 14.07 -1.19 3.40
C GLU A 10 15.19 -0.35 4.03
N GLU A 11 15.24 0.94 3.72
CA GLU A 11 16.15 1.89 4.34
C GLU A 11 15.95 1.96 5.85
N PRO A 12 17.04 2.11 6.63
CA PRO A 12 16.97 2.36 8.06
C PRO A 12 16.43 3.77 8.32
N VAL A 13 15.38 3.91 9.13
CA VAL A 13 14.70 5.22 9.22
C VAL A 13 14.49 5.70 10.66
N HIS A 14 14.78 6.99 10.85
CA HIS A 14 14.31 7.76 12.00
C HIS A 14 12.84 8.18 11.83
N GLY A 15 11.99 7.79 12.78
CA GLY A 15 10.59 8.23 12.86
C GLY A 15 9.52 7.17 12.51
N LEU A 16 9.92 5.91 12.31
CA LEU A 16 9.03 4.76 12.49
C LEU A 16 8.95 4.46 13.99
N SER A 17 7.76 4.24 14.52
CA SER A 17 7.59 3.68 15.86
C SER A 17 7.70 2.16 15.79
N ASP A 18 8.39 1.55 16.76
CA ASP A 18 8.23 0.14 17.07
C ASP A 18 7.02 -0.05 17.98
N GLU A 19 6.22 -1.06 17.68
CA GLU A 19 5.28 -1.62 18.64
C GLU A 19 5.72 -3.01 19.09
N GLU A 20 5.57 -3.26 20.38
CA GLU A 20 5.70 -4.59 20.96
C GLU A 20 4.44 -5.40 20.65
N LEU A 21 4.56 -6.71 20.52
CA LEU A 21 3.41 -7.59 20.27
C LEU A 21 2.96 -8.29 21.57
N ILE A 22 1.66 -8.61 21.64
CA ILE A 22 1.05 -9.44 22.69
C ILE A 22 0.31 -10.63 22.07
N TYR A 23 0.22 -11.73 22.83
CA TYR A 23 -0.67 -12.85 22.48
C TYR A 23 -2.06 -12.59 23.03
N ALA A 24 -3.05 -12.94 22.23
CA ALA A 24 -4.44 -12.79 22.60
C ALA A 24 -5.24 -14.01 22.18
N THR A 25 -6.24 -14.36 22.97
CA THR A 25 -7.15 -15.44 22.63
C THR A 25 -8.56 -14.87 22.54
N ASP A 26 -9.24 -15.14 21.43
CA ASP A 26 -10.63 -14.73 21.27
C ASP A 26 -11.61 -15.70 21.96
N HIS A 27 -12.90 -15.34 21.97
CA HIS A 27 -13.96 -16.17 22.54
C HIS A 27 -14.13 -17.55 21.89
N ASN A 28 -13.58 -17.77 20.70
CA ASN A 28 -13.57 -19.07 20.01
C ASN A 28 -12.34 -19.91 20.37
N GLY A 29 -11.45 -19.40 21.23
CA GLY A 29 -10.20 -20.05 21.57
C GLY A 29 -9.12 -19.92 20.49
N GLN A 30 -9.30 -19.04 19.50
CA GLN A 30 -8.30 -18.80 18.47
C GLN A 30 -7.26 -17.79 18.97
N ASN A 31 -5.99 -18.11 18.71
CA ASN A 31 -4.86 -17.28 19.10
C ASN A 31 -4.54 -16.24 18.03
N HIS A 32 -4.30 -15.02 18.48
CA HIS A 32 -3.95 -13.85 17.67
C HIS A 32 -2.68 -13.20 18.23
N ILE A 33 -1.88 -12.60 17.35
CA ILE A 33 -0.75 -11.77 17.72
C ILE A 33 -1.11 -10.34 17.32
N ILE A 34 -1.11 -9.42 18.27
CA ILE A 34 -1.54 -8.05 18.01
C ILE A 34 -0.55 -7.02 18.59
N PRO A 35 -0.56 -5.78 18.08
CA PRO A 35 0.23 -4.69 18.67
C PRO A 35 -0.20 -4.30 20.09
N LYS A 36 0.78 -4.00 20.93
CA LYS A 36 0.64 -3.48 22.29
C LYS A 36 0.44 -1.96 22.24
N GLY A 37 -0.82 -1.50 22.29
CA GLY A 37 -1.17 -0.08 22.23
C GLY A 37 -2.66 0.22 22.45
N GLU A 38 -3.06 1.49 22.35
CA GLU A 38 -4.47 1.91 22.36
C GLU A 38 -5.18 1.32 21.13
N GLY A 39 -6.15 0.44 21.36
CA GLY A 39 -6.85 -0.30 20.30
C GLY A 39 -6.59 -1.81 20.34
N SER A 40 -5.65 -2.27 21.17
CA SER A 40 -5.45 -3.69 21.43
C SER A 40 -6.74 -4.39 21.83
N GLN A 41 -7.60 -3.74 22.61
CA GLN A 41 -8.87 -4.28 23.13
C GLN A 41 -9.90 -4.73 22.08
N TYR A 42 -9.70 -4.47 20.78
CA TYR A 42 -10.69 -4.74 19.75
C TYR A 42 -10.04 -5.43 18.54
N CYS A 43 -10.46 -6.67 18.25
CA CYS A 43 -10.25 -7.24 16.93
C CYS A 43 -10.94 -6.33 15.90
N ARG A 44 -10.25 -5.95 14.81
CA ARG A 44 -10.83 -5.10 13.75
C ARG A 44 -12.16 -5.66 13.22
N ASP A 45 -12.33 -6.97 13.33
CA ASP A 45 -13.49 -7.71 12.85
C ASP A 45 -14.50 -8.08 13.95
N ASN A 46 -14.17 -7.93 15.24
CA ASN A 46 -15.04 -8.31 16.35
C ASN A 46 -14.87 -7.40 17.58
N LYS A 47 -15.95 -6.68 17.95
CA LYS A 47 -16.04 -5.87 19.19
C LYS A 47 -16.25 -6.74 20.45
N LEU A 48 -15.56 -7.87 20.54
CA LEU A 48 -15.69 -8.81 21.66
C LEU A 48 -14.46 -8.71 22.57
N ASN A 49 -14.70 -8.81 23.88
CA ASN A 49 -13.63 -8.82 24.88
C ASN A 49 -12.69 -10.00 24.60
N MET A 50 -11.39 -9.71 24.44
CA MET A 50 -10.34 -10.71 24.33
C MET A 50 -9.52 -10.74 25.62
N ASP A 51 -9.03 -11.92 25.98
CA ASP A 51 -8.07 -12.08 27.07
C ASP A 51 -6.65 -11.93 26.51
N TRP A 52 -5.88 -11.03 27.13
CA TRP A 52 -4.54 -10.65 26.69
C TRP A 52 -3.49 -11.29 27.59
N THR A 53 -2.48 -11.92 26.98
CA THR A 53 -1.26 -12.36 27.68
C THR A 53 -0.05 -11.70 27.03
N GLU A 54 0.70 -10.91 27.80
CA GLU A 54 1.93 -10.31 27.29
C GLU A 54 2.95 -11.38 26.91
N MET A 55 3.61 -11.20 25.76
CA MET A 55 4.71 -12.07 25.37
C MET A 55 5.87 -11.92 26.37
N PRO A 56 6.58 -13.01 26.70
CA PRO A 56 7.86 -12.92 27.41
C PRO A 56 8.78 -11.94 26.70
N LYS A 57 9.53 -11.11 27.45
CA LYS A 57 10.38 -10.04 26.87
C LYS A 57 11.36 -10.54 25.80
N ASP A 58 11.82 -11.78 25.92
CA ASP A 58 12.75 -12.39 24.98
C ASP A 58 12.08 -12.85 23.67
N ASP A 59 10.75 -12.97 23.67
CA ASP A 59 9.91 -13.31 22.50
C ASP A 59 9.20 -12.09 21.91
N VAL A 60 9.35 -10.89 22.49
CA VAL A 60 8.74 -9.66 21.99
C VAL A 60 9.34 -9.32 20.62
N ARG A 61 8.58 -9.64 19.58
CA ARG A 61 8.88 -9.15 18.22
C ARG A 61 8.44 -7.70 18.13
N ARG A 62 9.32 -6.84 17.64
CA ARG A 62 9.00 -5.45 17.32
C ARG A 62 8.72 -5.34 15.83
N ILE A 63 7.55 -4.80 15.48
CA ILE A 63 7.21 -4.53 14.08
C ILE A 63 7.28 -3.03 13.78
N PRO A 64 7.77 -2.64 12.58
CA PRO A 64 7.66 -1.26 12.14
C PRO A 64 6.18 -0.89 11.95
N LEU A 65 5.72 0.17 12.62
CA LEU A 65 4.44 0.77 12.31
C LEU A 65 4.57 1.82 11.20
N GLY A 66 3.84 1.61 10.11
CA GLY A 66 3.75 2.55 9.00
C GLY A 66 4.97 2.53 8.08
N VAL A 67 5.11 3.60 7.30
CA VAL A 67 6.23 3.78 6.36
C VAL A 67 7.02 5.03 6.73
N CYS A 68 8.25 5.10 6.26
CA CYS A 68 9.09 6.28 6.48
C CYS A 68 8.46 7.56 5.93
N LYS A 69 8.87 8.73 6.44
CA LYS A 69 8.35 10.03 5.99
C LYS A 69 8.47 10.25 4.47
N LYS A 70 9.50 9.68 3.84
CA LYS A 70 9.68 9.73 2.38
C LYS A 70 8.57 8.94 1.67
N CYS A 71 8.43 7.66 2.02
CA CYS A 71 7.38 6.78 1.50
C CYS A 71 5.97 7.29 1.80
N ALA A 72 5.73 7.88 2.99
CA ALA A 72 4.44 8.47 3.33
C ALA A 72 4.11 9.67 2.43
N LYS A 73 5.10 10.51 2.11
CA LYS A 73 4.93 11.63 1.17
C LYS A 73 4.67 11.13 -0.26
N GLU A 74 5.38 10.11 -0.72
CA GLU A 74 5.16 9.50 -2.04
C GLU A 74 3.77 8.90 -2.16
N LEU A 75 3.34 8.11 -1.17
CA LEU A 75 1.99 7.56 -1.11
C LEU A 75 0.94 8.67 -1.15
N LYS A 76 1.09 9.72 -0.35
CA LYS A 76 0.16 10.86 -0.35
C LYS A 76 0.10 11.57 -1.71
N LYS A 77 1.22 11.69 -2.42
CA LYS A 77 1.26 12.25 -3.77
C LYS A 77 0.53 11.34 -4.76
N HIS A 78 0.76 10.03 -4.69
CA HIS A 78 0.12 9.06 -5.59
C HIS A 78 -1.39 9.03 -5.37
N THR A 79 -1.85 8.98 -4.11
CA THR A 79 -3.28 9.06 -3.77
C THR A 79 -3.92 10.29 -4.37
N LYS A 80 -3.29 11.47 -4.20
CA LYS A 80 -3.82 12.71 -4.77
C LYS A 80 -3.95 12.66 -6.30
N ILE A 81 -2.96 12.08 -6.99
CA ILE A 81 -3.00 11.96 -8.46
C ILE A 81 -4.18 11.08 -8.90
N VAL A 82 -4.48 10.01 -8.16
CA VAL A 82 -5.62 9.13 -8.46
C VAL A 82 -6.95 9.81 -8.17
N GLU A 83 -7.06 10.53 -7.05
CA GLU A 83 -8.23 11.36 -6.70
C GLU A 83 -8.49 12.44 -7.76
N ASP A 84 -7.43 13.02 -8.32
CA ASP A 84 -7.49 14.00 -9.42
C ASP A 84 -7.80 13.35 -10.80
N GLY A 85 -8.20 12.07 -10.84
CA GLY A 85 -8.60 11.35 -12.07
C GLY A 85 -7.49 10.55 -12.76
N GLY A 86 -6.32 10.43 -12.14
CA GLY A 86 -5.21 9.60 -12.60
C GLY A 86 -5.46 8.10 -12.42
N LEU A 87 -4.51 7.29 -12.90
CA LEU A 87 -4.52 5.83 -12.81
C LEU A 87 -3.28 5.33 -12.07
N MET A 88 -3.42 4.29 -11.27
CA MET A 88 -2.26 3.55 -10.76
C MET A 88 -1.76 2.60 -11.85
N PHE A 89 -0.45 2.32 -11.87
CA PHE A 89 0.07 1.25 -12.73
C PHE A 89 1.04 0.33 -12.00
N GLN A 90 1.15 -0.90 -12.48
CA GLN A 90 2.15 -1.88 -12.07
C GLN A 90 2.77 -2.57 -13.30
N CYS A 91 4.09 -2.67 -13.32
CA CYS A 91 4.84 -3.50 -14.26
C CYS A 91 4.88 -4.94 -13.74
N LEU A 92 4.47 -5.92 -14.55
CA LEU A 92 4.46 -7.32 -14.14
C LEU A 92 5.86 -7.95 -14.09
N GLU A 93 6.81 -7.47 -14.89
CA GLU A 93 8.18 -8.02 -14.90
C GLU A 93 9.00 -7.63 -13.67
N CYS A 94 8.97 -6.36 -13.25
CA CYS A 94 9.77 -5.88 -12.12
C CYS A 94 8.95 -5.45 -10.90
N ASN A 95 7.63 -5.58 -10.94
CA ASN A 95 6.71 -5.10 -9.91
C ASN A 95 6.83 -3.59 -9.60
N ALA A 96 7.43 -2.80 -10.50
CA ALA A 96 7.50 -1.37 -10.34
C ALA A 96 6.09 -0.77 -10.41
N THR A 97 5.74 0.04 -9.41
CA THR A 97 4.44 0.72 -9.32
C THR A 97 4.59 2.22 -9.51
N GLY A 98 3.59 2.86 -10.11
CA GLY A 98 3.53 4.32 -10.21
C GLY A 98 2.13 4.85 -10.44
N VAL A 99 2.04 6.11 -10.87
CA VAL A 99 0.78 6.77 -11.22
C VAL A 99 0.90 7.50 -12.55
N ILE A 100 -0.15 7.43 -13.34
CA ILE A 100 -0.35 8.20 -14.57
C ILE A 100 -1.19 9.41 -14.18
N LEU A 101 -0.72 10.61 -14.53
CA LEU A 101 -1.43 11.86 -14.29
C LEU A 101 -2.82 11.85 -14.96
N GLY A 102 -3.81 12.43 -14.29
CA GLY A 102 -5.14 12.57 -14.85
C GLY A 102 -5.13 13.36 -16.16
N SER A 103 -5.79 12.83 -17.18
CA SER A 103 -6.10 13.49 -18.44
C SER A 103 -7.52 13.13 -18.90
N GLU A 104 -8.03 13.77 -19.95
CA GLU A 104 -9.30 13.37 -20.57
C GLU A 104 -9.27 11.89 -20.96
N THR A 105 -8.13 11.39 -21.46
CA THR A 105 -7.93 9.98 -21.80
C THR A 105 -8.06 9.04 -20.60
N THR A 106 -7.51 9.39 -19.42
CA THR A 106 -7.60 8.50 -18.25
C THR A 106 -9.02 8.47 -17.67
N LEU A 107 -9.73 9.60 -17.69
CA LEU A 107 -11.13 9.68 -17.30
C LEU A 107 -12.03 8.91 -18.26
N ASP A 108 -11.77 8.99 -19.57
CA ASP A 108 -12.49 8.22 -20.58
C ASP A 108 -12.28 6.72 -20.40
N VAL A 109 -11.06 6.28 -20.05
CA VAL A 109 -10.78 4.88 -19.72
C VAL A 109 -11.58 4.44 -18.49
N LYS A 110 -11.58 5.23 -17.40
CA LYS A 110 -12.39 4.92 -16.20
C LYS A 110 -13.87 4.82 -16.55
N HIS A 111 -14.40 5.79 -17.30
CA HIS A 111 -15.80 5.81 -17.71
C HIS A 111 -16.17 4.62 -18.60
N LYS A 112 -15.32 4.26 -19.58
CA LYS A 112 -15.53 3.08 -20.44
C LYS A 112 -15.54 1.77 -19.64
N MET A 113 -14.78 1.70 -18.56
CA MET A 113 -14.76 0.54 -17.67
C MET A 113 -15.84 0.59 -16.57
N GLY A 114 -16.67 1.64 -16.55
CA GLY A 114 -17.76 1.79 -15.59
C GLY A 114 -17.33 2.24 -14.19
N PHE A 115 -16.13 2.79 -14.06
CA PHE A 115 -15.60 3.33 -12.81
C PHE A 115 -15.90 4.83 -12.69
N ALA A 116 -16.12 5.30 -11.46
CA ALA A 116 -16.19 6.71 -11.14
C ALA A 116 -14.80 7.36 -11.31
N SER A 117 -14.77 8.67 -11.52
CA SER A 117 -13.53 9.42 -11.73
C SER A 117 -12.56 9.34 -10.54
N ASP A 118 -13.10 9.24 -9.33
CA ASP A 118 -12.39 9.12 -8.06
C ASP A 118 -12.10 7.66 -7.66
N ASP A 119 -12.60 6.67 -8.41
CA ASP A 119 -12.30 5.27 -8.13
C ASP A 119 -10.80 4.98 -8.32
N LEU A 120 -10.28 4.16 -7.40
CA LEU A 120 -8.93 3.60 -7.45
C LEU A 120 -8.86 2.53 -8.54
N VAL A 121 -8.50 2.96 -9.75
CA VAL A 121 -8.32 2.08 -10.91
C VAL A 121 -6.83 1.91 -11.19
N GLY A 122 -6.41 0.65 -11.27
CA GLY A 122 -5.06 0.24 -11.62
C GLY A 122 -5.01 -0.39 -13.01
N VAL A 123 -3.92 -0.17 -13.73
CA VAL A 123 -3.60 -0.88 -14.99
C VAL A 123 -2.31 -1.67 -14.82
N GLU A 124 -2.31 -2.91 -15.29
CA GLU A 124 -1.14 -3.75 -15.32
C GLU A 124 -0.54 -3.73 -16.73
N PHE A 125 0.76 -3.46 -16.81
CA PHE A 125 1.52 -3.54 -18.05
C PHE A 125 2.46 -4.75 -17.99
N ASN A 126 2.63 -5.43 -19.12
CA ASN A 126 3.52 -6.59 -19.20
C ASN A 126 4.96 -6.21 -18.82
N ALA A 127 5.48 -5.11 -19.37
CA ALA A 127 6.84 -4.64 -19.16
C ALA A 127 6.86 -3.10 -19.07
N CYS A 128 7.78 -2.53 -18.27
CA CYS A 128 8.02 -1.08 -18.25
C CYS A 128 9.08 -0.69 -19.30
N VAL A 129 9.30 0.62 -19.50
CA VAL A 129 10.26 1.14 -20.49
C VAL A 129 11.68 0.58 -20.29
N GLU A 130 12.10 0.36 -19.05
CA GLU A 130 13.41 -0.26 -18.75
C GLU A 130 13.54 -1.71 -19.23
N HIS A 131 12.40 -2.40 -19.41
CA HIS A 131 12.34 -3.79 -19.86
C HIS A 131 11.95 -3.92 -21.34
N ASN A 132 11.10 -3.02 -21.84
CA ASN A 132 10.64 -3.05 -23.23
C ASN A 132 11.49 -2.18 -24.18
N GLY A 133 12.35 -1.30 -23.66
CA GLY A 133 13.29 -0.49 -24.45
C GLY A 133 12.66 0.59 -25.34
N GLU A 134 11.34 0.65 -25.41
CA GLU A 134 10.58 1.60 -26.23
C GLU A 134 10.02 2.72 -25.34
N GLU A 135 10.52 3.96 -25.54
CA GLU A 135 9.86 5.15 -25.02
C GLU A 135 8.57 5.38 -25.82
N TYR A 136 7.41 5.15 -25.19
CA TYR A 136 6.15 5.59 -25.76
C TYR A 136 6.07 7.12 -25.64
N SER A 137 6.44 7.82 -26.71
CA SER A 137 6.12 9.25 -26.84
C SER A 137 4.62 9.40 -27.10
N ALA A 138 4.00 10.37 -26.44
CA ALA A 138 2.56 10.64 -26.53
C ALA A 138 2.08 11.11 -27.92
N ASP A 139 2.96 11.10 -28.93
CA ASP A 139 2.64 11.51 -30.31
C ASP A 139 2.07 10.38 -31.17
N VAL A 140 1.97 9.15 -30.64
CA VAL A 140 1.37 8.02 -31.37
C VAL A 140 -0.13 8.05 -31.17
N GLN A 141 -0.84 8.62 -32.14
CA GLN A 141 -2.31 8.48 -32.24
C GLN A 141 -2.65 6.98 -32.29
N PRO A 142 -3.57 6.48 -31.44
CA PRO A 142 -4.04 5.11 -31.57
C PRO A 142 -4.77 4.99 -32.92
N ASP A 143 -4.29 4.10 -33.79
CA ASP A 143 -5.06 3.57 -34.91
C ASP A 143 -6.31 2.90 -34.33
N ILE A 144 -7.43 3.61 -34.37
CA ILE A 144 -8.75 3.05 -34.07
C ILE A 144 -9.22 2.40 -35.37
N PRO A 145 -9.28 1.06 -35.47
CA PRO A 145 -9.86 0.43 -36.64
C PRO A 145 -11.35 0.78 -36.76
N GLU A 146 -11.76 1.21 -37.96
CA GLU A 146 -13.13 1.61 -38.35
C GLU A 146 -14.18 0.49 -38.17
#